data_AF-A0A8T4SDT9-F1
#
_entry.id   AF-A0A8T4SDT9-F1
#
_cell.length_a   1.000
_cell.length_b   1.000
_cell.length_c   1.000
_cell.angle_alpha   90.00
_cell.angle_beta   90.00
_cell.angle_gamma   90.00
#
_symmetry.space_group_name_H-M   'P 1'
#
loop_
_entity.id
_entity.type
_entity.pdbx_description
1 polymer ?
#
loop_
_entity_poly.entity_id
_entity_poly.type
_entity_poly.pdbx_seq_one_letter_code
_entity_poly.pdbx_strand_id
1 'polypeptide(L)' 'MKEVIFNDKSLQKESRVKIPSPIVDSLHLKEGDPLTIILDTEKEHIIIKKGKR' A
#
# COMPACT_ATOMS: atom_id res chain seq x y z
N MET A 1 16.29 6.72 -0.66
CA MET A 1 14.86 6.47 -0.40
C MET A 1 14.13 6.69 -1.73
N LYS A 2 13.36 5.71 -2.22
CA LYS A 2 12.50 5.91 -3.40
C LYS A 2 11.10 6.23 -2.90
N GLU A 3 10.60 7.41 -3.22
CA GLU A 3 9.21 7.79 -3.02
C GLU A 3 8.48 7.57 -4.35
N VAL A 4 7.37 6.83 -4.31
CA VAL A 4 6.55 6.59 -5.50
C VAL A 4 5.18 7.17 -5.22
N ILE A 5 4.89 8.32 -5.85
CA ILE A 5 3.64 9.05 -5.67
C ILE A 5 2.64 8.54 -6.71
N PHE A 6 1.54 7.93 -6.26
CA PHE A 6 0.42 7.53 -7.10
C PHE A 6 -0.71 8.51 -6.91
N ASN A 7 -1.02 9.28 -7.95
CA ASN A 7 -2.03 10.33 -7.90
C ASN A 7 -3.31 9.82 -8.59
N ASP A 8 -4.06 8.98 -7.88
CA ASP A 8 -5.37 8.52 -8.33
C ASP A 8 -6.40 9.61 -7.99
N LYS A 9 -6.99 10.24 -9.02
CA LYS A 9 -7.89 11.41 -8.85
C LYS A 9 -9.29 11.03 -8.35
N SER A 10 -9.56 9.74 -8.19
CA SER A 10 -10.85 9.22 -7.75
C SER A 10 -10.70 8.29 -6.57
N LEU A 11 -11.57 8.48 -5.57
CA LEU A 11 -11.72 7.54 -4.47
C LEU A 11 -12.22 6.19 -5.02
N GLN A 12 -11.52 5.11 -4.69
CA GLN A 12 -11.92 3.76 -5.09
C GLN A 12 -13.23 3.38 -4.37
N LYS A 13 -14.19 2.82 -5.11
CA LYS A 13 -15.56 2.56 -4.62
C LYS A 13 -15.68 1.35 -3.70
N GLU A 14 -14.70 0.45 -3.70
CA GLU A 14 -14.73 -0.78 -2.91
C GLU A 14 -13.77 -0.69 -1.72
N SER A 15 -13.93 -1.58 -0.74
CA SER A 15 -13.03 -1.72 0.42
C SER A 15 -11.64 -2.29 0.06
N ARG A 16 -11.25 -2.26 -1.22
CA ARG A 16 -10.00 -2.78 -1.76
C ARG A 16 -9.21 -1.63 -2.35
N VAL A 17 -8.02 -1.39 -1.78
CA VAL A 17 -7.03 -0.49 -2.39
C VAL A 17 -6.15 -1.31 -3.31
N LYS A 18 -6.19 -1.02 -4.61
CA LYS A 18 -5.28 -1.66 -5.55
C LYS A 18 -3.86 -1.16 -5.32
N ILE A 19 -2.95 -2.05 -4.93
CA ILE A 19 -1.52 -1.75 -4.86
C ILE A 19 -0.97 -1.76 -6.30
N PRO A 20 -0.39 -0.66 -6.79
CA PRO A 20 0.22 -0.60 -8.12
C PRO A 20 1.32 -1.65 -8.32
N SER A 21 1.40 -2.23 -9.52
CA SER A 21 2.39 -3.28 -9.86
C SER A 21 3.83 -2.87 -9.51
N PRO A 22 4.30 -1.63 -9.75
CA PRO A 22 5.66 -1.25 -9.37
C PRO A 22 5.95 -1.36 -7.86
N ILE A 23 4.95 -1.15 -7.00
CA ILE A 23 5.09 -1.34 -5.55
C ILE A 23 5.14 -2.83 -5.21
N VAL A 24 4.25 -3.63 -5.82
CA VAL A 24 4.21 -5.09 -5.65
C VAL A 24 5.57 -5.69 -5.99
N ASP A 25 6.13 -5.29 -7.13
CA ASP A 25 7.44 -5.76 -7.61
C ASP A 25 8.57 -5.30 -6.69
N SER A 26 8.59 -4.01 -6.32
CA SER A 26 9.64 -3.46 -5.46
C SER A 26 9.66 -4.07 -4.05
N LEU A 27 8.49 -4.38 -3.50
CA LEU A 27 8.33 -4.98 -2.17
C LEU A 27 8.29 -6.51 -2.21
N HIS A 28 8.42 -7.12 -3.39
CA HIS A 28 8.36 -8.56 -3.62
C HIS A 28 7.15 -9.19 -2.91
N LEU A 29 5.98 -8.57 -3.07
CA LEU A 29 4.73 -9.03 -2.47
C LEU A 29 4.17 -10.19 -3.27
N LYS A 30 3.68 -11.21 -2.59
CA LYS A 30 2.94 -12.31 -3.19
C LYS A 30 1.54 -12.38 -2.63
N GLU A 31 0.63 -12.99 -3.39
CA GLU A 31 -0.71 -13.27 -2.91
C GLU A 31 -0.63 -14.14 -1.64
N GLY A 32 -1.35 -13.74 -0.59
CA GLY A 32 -1.31 -14.39 0.72
C GLY A 32 -0.15 -13.99 1.63
N ASP A 33 0.75 -13.08 1.20
CA ASP A 33 1.75 -12.49 2.10
C ASP A 33 1.05 -11.72 3.22
N PRO A 34 1.48 -11.87 4.49
CA PRO A 34 0.94 -11.07 5.58
C PRO A 34 1.37 -9.61 5.39
N LEU A 35 0.41 -8.70 5.48
CA LEU A 35 0.63 -7.26 5.41
C LEU A 35 0.08 -6.59 6.66
N THR A 36 0.79 -5.57 7.14
CA THR A 36 0.29 -4.68 8.19
C THR A 36 -0.08 -3.35 7.55
N ILE A 37 -1.33 -2.95 7.72
CA ILE A 37 -1.85 -1.65 7.27
C ILE A 37 -1.99 -0.77 8.51
N ILE A 38 -1.34 0.39 8.50
CA ILE A 38 -1.37 1.36 9.60
C ILE A 38 -1.96 2.65 9.04
N LEU A 39 -2.98 3.19 9.71
CA LEU A 39 -3.51 4.51 9.44
C LEU A 39 -2.80 5.53 10.35
N ASP A 40 -2.03 6.43 9.76
CA ASP A 40 -1.47 7.60 10.46
C ASP A 40 -2.44 8.76 10.27
N THR A 41 -3.27 9.01 11.29
CA THR A 41 -4.31 10.05 11.25
C THR A 41 -3.75 11.46 11.38
N GLU A 42 -2.56 11.62 11.95
CA GLU A 42 -1.93 12.93 12.10
C GLU A 42 -1.36 13.43 10.78
N LYS A 43 -0.86 12.50 9.96
CA LYS A 43 -0.23 12.79 8.66
C LYS A 43 -1.11 12.42 7.46
N GLU A 44 -2.36 12.05 7.73
CA GLU A 44 -3.38 11.72 6.73
C GLU A 44 -2.91 10.70 5.67
N HIS A 45 -2.16 9.67 6.08
CA HIS A 45 -1.68 8.65 5.14
C HIS A 45 -1.81 7.23 5.68
N ILE A 46 -1.70 6.27 4.76
CA ILE A 46 -1.70 4.84 5.07
C ILE A 46 -0.29 4.30 4.84
N ILE A 47 0.23 3.56 5.83
CA ILE A 47 1.51 2.86 5.73
C ILE A 47 1.22 1.37 5.55
N ILE A 48 1.74 0.79 4.48
CA ILE A 48 1.69 -0.65 4.23
C ILE A 48 3.07 -1.24 4.49
N LYS A 49 3.16 -2.21 5.40
CA LYS A 49 4.40 -2.91 5.72
C LYS A 49 4.26 -4.40 5.42
N LYS A 50 5.34 -5.02 4.94
CA LYS A 50 5.43 -6.47 4.86
C LYS A 50 5.48 -7.04 6.29
N GLY A 51 4.52 -7.88 6.63
CA GLY A 51 4.51 -8.62 7.89
C GLY A 51 5.64 -9.66 7.88
N LYS A 52 6.26 -9.88 9.03
CA LYS A 52 7.12 -11.05 9.24
C LYS A 52 6.23 -12.19 9.74
N ARG A 53 6.35 -13.36 9.12
CA ARG A 53 5.90 -14.62 9.75
C ARG A 53 6.86 -14.99 10.85
#